data_AF-A0A943DXP6-F1
#
_entry.id   AF-A0A943DXP6-F1
#
_cell.length_a   1.000
_cell.length_b   1.000
_cell.length_c   1.000
_cell.angle_alpha   90.00
_cell.angle_beta   90.00
_cell.angle_gamma   90.00
#
_symmetry.space_group_name_H-M   'P 1'
#
loop_
_entity.id
_entity.type
_entity.pdbx_description
1 polymer ?
#
loop_
_entity_poly.entity_id
_entity_poly.type
_entity_poly.pdbx_seq_one_letter_code
_entity_poly.pdbx_strand_id
1 'polypeptide(L)'
;MARVTTLPAILVPLMDAPSIRLERCAVCGRYHPLNQHHMVRRGAGKLYRAGIEVKKPTITLCGFGNNLRDADGRYYCHGLAHANMLHFRWVPEETVPGNFGNYGRMAGGIGGHLEYLLLDEPASYADALGMDGWRPLRRWRG
;
A
#
# COMPACT_ATOMS: atom_id res chain seq x y z
N MET A 1 8.75 -26.08 -14.97
CA MET A 1 7.42 -25.72 -14.39
C MET A 1 6.92 -24.47 -15.08
N ALA A 2 5.66 -24.45 -15.52
CA ALA A 2 5.07 -23.26 -16.13
C ALA A 2 5.05 -22.11 -15.10
N ARG A 3 5.34 -20.88 -15.54
CA ARG A 3 5.26 -19.68 -14.71
C ARG A 3 3.79 -19.29 -14.57
N VAL A 4 3.14 -19.80 -13.53
CA VAL A 4 1.69 -19.64 -13.28
C VAL A 4 1.44 -18.49 -12.30
N THR A 5 0.56 -17.57 -12.67
CA THR A 5 0.02 -16.55 -11.76
C THR A 5 -0.92 -17.21 -10.77
N THR A 6 -0.63 -17.06 -9.48
CA THR A 6 -1.43 -17.58 -8.35
C THR A 6 -1.95 -16.47 -7.45
N LEU A 7 -1.60 -15.21 -7.73
CA LEU A 7 -2.10 -14.06 -7.00
C LEU A 7 -3.62 -13.91 -7.20
N PRO A 8 -4.42 -13.79 -6.13
CA PRO A 8 -5.85 -13.48 -6.21
C PRO A 8 -6.10 -12.22 -7.04
N ALA A 9 -7.11 -12.28 -7.92
CA ALA A 9 -7.44 -11.19 -8.84
C ALA A 9 -7.66 -9.84 -8.12
N ILE A 10 -8.27 -9.86 -6.94
CA ILE A 10 -8.53 -8.67 -6.11
C ILE A 10 -7.26 -7.91 -5.71
N LEU A 11 -6.10 -8.59 -5.66
CA LEU A 11 -4.81 -7.99 -5.29
C LEU A 11 -4.02 -7.51 -6.52
N VAL A 12 -4.44 -7.86 -7.73
CA VAL A 12 -3.71 -7.52 -8.97
C VAL A 12 -3.59 -6.01 -9.15
N PRO A 13 -4.64 -5.17 -8.94
CA PRO A 13 -4.50 -3.72 -9.10
C PRO A 13 -3.40 -3.14 -8.19
N LEU A 14 -3.30 -3.63 -6.95
CA LEU A 14 -2.28 -3.13 -6.01
C LEU A 14 -0.85 -3.48 -6.42
N MET A 15 -0.64 -4.46 -7.32
CA MET A 15 0.67 -4.77 -7.90
C MET A 15 1.16 -3.73 -8.92
N ASP A 16 0.28 -2.84 -9.38
CA ASP A 16 0.63 -1.74 -10.29
C ASP A 16 1.21 -0.51 -9.59
N ALA A 17 1.13 -0.49 -8.26
CA ALA A 17 1.78 0.53 -7.45
C ALA A 17 3.31 0.40 -7.52
N PRO A 18 4.04 1.53 -7.52
CA PRO A 18 5.49 1.49 -7.33
C PRO A 18 5.84 1.05 -5.91
N SER A 19 7.09 0.59 -5.73
CA SER A 19 7.66 0.54 -4.38
C SER A 19 8.07 1.94 -3.94
N ILE A 20 7.66 2.34 -2.74
CA ILE A 20 7.86 3.67 -2.18
C ILE A 20 8.90 3.58 -1.07
N ARG A 21 10.04 4.25 -1.28
CA ARG A 21 11.10 4.44 -0.27
C ARG A 21 11.23 5.90 0.07
N LEU A 22 11.09 6.20 1.36
CA LEU A 22 11.16 7.52 1.96
C LEU A 22 11.95 7.47 3.26
N GLU A 23 12.49 8.60 3.69
CA GLU A 23 13.15 8.80 4.99
C GLU A 23 12.15 9.08 6.12
N ARG A 24 10.86 8.88 5.86
CA ARG A 24 9.75 9.01 6.82
C ARG A 24 8.60 8.11 6.43
N CYS A 25 7.66 7.89 7.36
CA CYS A 25 6.47 7.12 7.09
C CYS A 25 5.62 7.78 6.00
N ALA A 26 5.30 7.00 4.97
CA ALA A 26 4.49 7.48 3.84
C ALA A 26 3.07 7.89 4.23
N VAL A 27 2.56 7.41 5.37
CA VAL A 27 1.19 7.71 5.85
C VAL A 27 1.19 8.86 6.85
N CYS A 28 1.90 8.73 7.98
CA CYS A 28 1.85 9.72 9.06
C CYS A 28 3.04 10.70 9.12
N GLY A 29 4.08 10.51 8.31
CA GLY A 29 5.25 11.40 8.26
C GLY A 29 6.27 11.21 9.39
N ARG A 30 6.08 10.26 10.31
CA ARG A 30 7.05 9.97 11.39
C ARG A 30 8.40 9.49 10.83
N TYR A 31 9.51 9.96 11.39
CA TYR A 31 10.88 9.66 10.91
C TYR A 31 11.48 8.35 11.41
N HIS A 32 11.03 7.82 12.54
CA HIS A 32 11.58 6.58 13.09
C HIS A 32 10.62 5.93 14.11
N PRO A 33 10.78 4.61 14.36
CA PRO A 33 11.51 3.65 13.53
C PRO A 33 10.82 3.46 12.17
N LEU A 34 11.56 3.13 11.10
CA LEU A 34 11.04 2.90 9.75
C LEU A 34 11.32 1.49 9.25
N ASN A 35 10.39 0.93 8.48
CA ASN A 35 10.59 -0.36 7.83
C ASN A 35 9.82 -0.42 6.49
N GLN A 36 10.24 -1.31 5.59
CA GLN A 36 9.57 -1.57 4.31
C GLN A 36 8.46 -2.59 4.48
N HIS A 37 7.21 -2.13 4.37
CA HIS A 37 6.05 -2.99 4.44
C HIS A 37 5.65 -3.48 3.04
N HIS A 38 5.28 -4.75 2.89
CA HIS A 38 4.75 -5.27 1.62
C HIS A 38 3.25 -4.99 1.55
N MET A 39 2.82 -4.10 0.64
CA MET A 39 1.40 -3.75 0.50
C MET A 39 0.55 -4.96 0.09
N VAL A 40 1.11 -5.83 -0.77
CA VAL A 40 0.59 -7.18 -1.03
C VAL A 40 1.37 -8.17 -0.16
N ARG A 41 0.68 -8.90 0.73
CA ARG A 41 1.33 -9.85 1.66
C ARG A 41 2.24 -10.83 0.91
N ARG A 42 3.43 -11.12 1.48
CA ARG A 42 4.42 -12.02 0.87
C ARG A 42 3.84 -13.39 0.49
N GLY A 43 2.96 -13.95 1.34
CA GLY A 43 2.31 -15.24 1.11
C GLY A 43 1.12 -15.24 0.15
N ALA A 44 0.67 -14.10 -0.38
CA ALA A 44 -0.56 -14.01 -1.19
C ALA A 44 -0.48 -14.62 -2.61
N GLY A 45 0.54 -15.42 -2.93
CA GLY A 45 0.76 -15.94 -4.29
C GLY A 45 1.65 -15.03 -5.15
N LYS A 46 1.79 -15.37 -6.43
CA LYS A 46 2.73 -14.74 -7.39
C LYS A 46 2.00 -14.20 -8.62
N LEU A 47 2.52 -13.13 -9.20
CA LEU A 47 2.06 -12.55 -10.47
C LEU A 47 3.19 -12.62 -11.50
N TYR A 48 2.88 -13.11 -12.70
CA TYR A 48 3.79 -13.09 -13.85
C TYR A 48 3.23 -12.21 -14.97
N ARG A 49 4.07 -11.37 -15.59
CA ARG A 49 3.74 -10.55 -16.76
C ARG A 49 4.79 -10.77 -17.85
N ALA A 50 4.36 -11.10 -19.07
CA ALA A 50 5.26 -11.52 -20.15
C ALA A 50 6.27 -12.61 -19.69
N GLY A 51 5.82 -13.52 -18.83
CA GLY A 51 6.66 -14.54 -18.21
C GLY A 51 7.58 -14.07 -17.09
N ILE A 52 7.66 -12.79 -16.72
CA ILE A 52 8.54 -12.29 -15.65
C ILE A 52 7.76 -12.17 -14.34
N GLU A 53 8.31 -12.68 -13.22
CA GLU A 53 7.69 -12.51 -11.90
C GLU A 53 7.71 -11.03 -11.50
N VAL A 54 6.54 -10.47 -11.23
CA VAL A 54 6.39 -9.08 -10.78
C VAL A 54 6.68 -9.02 -9.28
N LYS A 55 7.65 -8.21 -8.89
CA LYS A 55 7.98 -7.99 -7.48
C LYS A 55 6.84 -7.26 -6.79
N LYS A 56 6.44 -7.75 -5.60
CA LYS A 56 5.40 -7.12 -4.79
C LYS A 56 5.87 -5.75 -4.31
N PRO A 57 5.05 -4.70 -4.44
CA PRO A 57 5.48 -3.37 -4.09
C PRO A 57 5.55 -3.18 -2.57
N THR A 58 6.56 -2.43 -2.13
CA THR A 58 6.75 -2.08 -0.72
C THR A 58 6.55 -0.60 -0.45
N ILE A 59 6.28 -0.23 0.80
CA ILE A 59 6.11 1.16 1.23
C ILE A 59 6.82 1.40 2.56
N THR A 60 7.52 2.53 2.70
CA THR A 60 8.09 2.94 3.99
C THR A 60 6.97 3.28 4.98
N LEU A 61 6.88 2.53 6.09
CA LEU A 61 5.97 2.84 7.21
C LEU A 61 6.76 2.98 8.52
N CYS A 62 6.20 3.72 9.48
CA CYS A 62 6.74 3.75 10.83
C CYS A 62 6.39 2.49 11.61
N GLY A 63 7.28 2.09 12.51
CA GLY A 63 7.18 0.84 13.27
C GLY A 63 8.01 -0.29 12.68
N PHE A 64 8.03 -1.40 13.40
CA PHE A 64 8.80 -2.60 13.08
C PHE A 64 8.06 -3.85 13.55
N GLY A 65 8.21 -4.94 12.80
CA GLY A 65 7.44 -6.15 13.02
C GLY A 65 5.94 -5.87 13.00
N ASN A 66 5.22 -6.51 13.90
CA ASN A 66 3.78 -6.35 14.12
C ASN A 66 3.45 -5.45 15.32
N ASN A 67 4.40 -4.68 15.85
CA ASN A 67 4.14 -3.81 16.99
C ASN A 67 3.11 -2.75 16.63
N LEU A 68 1.97 -2.77 17.34
CA LEU A 68 0.85 -1.88 17.03
C LEU A 68 1.07 -0.46 17.54
N ARG A 69 1.73 -0.29 18.69
CA ARG A 69 1.96 1.01 19.34
C ARG A 69 3.40 1.19 19.78
N ASP A 70 3.82 2.44 19.93
CA ASP A 70 5.05 2.81 20.63
C ASP A 70 4.85 2.90 22.15
N ALA A 71 5.91 3.28 22.88
CA ALA A 71 5.89 3.43 24.33
C ALA A 71 4.92 4.54 24.82
N ASP A 72 4.64 5.52 23.97
CA ASP A 72 3.70 6.63 24.26
C ASP A 72 2.26 6.28 23.86
N GLY A 73 2.00 5.03 23.46
CA GLY A 73 0.69 4.55 23.04
C GLY A 73 0.28 5.00 21.63
N ARG A 74 1.15 5.65 20.86
CA ARG A 74 0.85 6.08 19.49
C ARG A 74 0.97 4.92 18.53
N TYR A 75 0.03 4.81 17.59
CA TYR A 75 0.05 3.74 16.61
C TYR A 75 1.26 3.80 15.67
N TYR A 76 1.79 2.62 15.35
CA TYR A 76 2.68 2.42 14.21
C TYR A 76 1.87 2.06 12.97
N CYS A 77 2.07 2.79 11.88
CA CYS A 77 1.40 2.48 10.60
C CYS A 77 1.75 1.07 10.09
N HIS A 78 2.97 0.59 10.35
CA HIS A 78 3.35 -0.78 10.02
C HIS A 78 2.52 -1.80 10.82
N GLY A 79 2.38 -1.60 12.12
CA GLY A 79 1.53 -2.43 12.98
C GLY A 79 0.07 -2.42 12.55
N LEU A 80 -0.48 -1.24 12.23
CA LEU A 80 -1.83 -1.09 11.69
C LEU A 80 -2.03 -1.88 10.40
N ALA A 81 -1.05 -1.87 9.48
CA ALA A 81 -1.15 -2.64 8.23
C ALA A 81 -1.12 -4.15 8.50
N HIS A 82 -0.32 -4.62 9.46
CA HIS A 82 -0.35 -6.01 9.89
C HIS A 82 -1.65 -6.41 10.59
N ALA A 83 -2.25 -5.49 11.36
CA ALA A 83 -3.50 -5.68 12.07
C ALA A 83 -4.75 -5.57 11.17
N ASN A 84 -4.58 -5.36 9.85
CA ASN A 84 -5.68 -5.06 8.93
C ASN A 84 -6.52 -3.83 9.34
N MET A 85 -5.87 -2.82 9.91
CA MET A 85 -6.46 -1.53 10.25
C MET A 85 -5.95 -0.42 9.32
N LEU A 86 -4.96 -0.71 8.48
CA LEU A 86 -4.46 0.17 7.43
C LEU A 86 -4.41 -0.61 6.12
N HIS A 87 -5.17 -0.15 5.13
CA HIS A 87 -5.26 -0.77 3.81
C HIS A 87 -4.72 0.18 2.73
N PHE A 88 -4.30 -0.40 1.60
CA PHE A 88 -3.84 0.33 0.42
C PHE A 88 -4.60 -0.13 -0.83
N ARG A 89 -4.90 0.80 -1.73
CA ARG A 89 -5.40 0.47 -3.07
C ARG A 89 -4.67 1.29 -4.11
N TRP A 90 -4.49 0.69 -5.28
CA TRP A 90 -4.06 1.41 -6.47
C TRP A 90 -5.30 1.89 -7.21
N VAL A 91 -5.31 3.16 -7.57
CA VAL A 91 -6.36 3.79 -8.35
C VAL A 91 -5.78 4.12 -9.72
N PRO A 92 -6.18 3.39 -10.78
CA PRO A 92 -5.71 3.66 -12.14
C PRO A 92 -6.20 5.02 -12.65
N GLU A 93 -5.42 5.65 -13.51
CA GLU A 93 -5.67 6.96 -14.12
C GLU A 93 -7.01 7.03 -14.82
N GLU A 94 -7.38 5.97 -15.54
CA GLU A 94 -8.64 5.87 -16.26
C GLU A 94 -9.88 5.90 -15.34
N THR A 95 -9.71 5.66 -14.03
CA THR A 95 -10.80 5.64 -13.06
C THR A 95 -11.07 6.99 -12.40
N VAL A 96 -10.22 8.00 -12.64
CA VAL A 96 -10.35 9.34 -12.04
C VAL A 96 -10.69 10.37 -13.12
N PRO A 97 -11.92 10.92 -13.13
CA PRO A 97 -12.26 11.98 -14.06
C PRO A 97 -11.48 13.27 -13.70
N GLY A 98 -10.62 13.75 -14.61
CA GLY A 98 -9.91 15.03 -14.48
C GLY A 98 -8.43 14.91 -14.08
N ASN A 99 -7.82 16.05 -13.73
CA ASN A 99 -6.44 16.10 -13.24
C ASN A 99 -6.45 15.69 -11.76
N PHE A 100 -5.59 14.77 -11.34
CA PHE A 100 -5.46 14.14 -10.00
C PHE A 100 -5.28 15.07 -8.77
N GLY A 101 -5.73 16.33 -8.83
CA GLY A 101 -5.46 17.38 -7.85
C GLY A 101 -3.95 17.54 -7.60
N ASN A 102 -3.59 17.79 -6.34
CA ASN A 102 -2.20 17.86 -5.89
C ASN A 102 -1.53 16.48 -5.72
N TYR A 103 -2.24 15.38 -6.01
CA TYR A 103 -1.78 14.02 -5.70
C TYR A 103 -1.06 13.35 -6.87
N GLY A 104 -1.46 13.68 -8.12
CA GLY A 104 -0.74 13.36 -9.37
C GLY A 104 -0.45 11.87 -9.64
N ARG A 105 -0.24 11.51 -10.90
CA ARG A 105 0.28 10.18 -11.29
C ARG A 105 1.62 9.84 -10.61
N MET A 106 1.69 8.74 -9.86
CA MET A 106 2.92 8.30 -9.21
C MET A 106 3.91 7.71 -10.21
N ALA A 107 5.14 8.25 -10.24
CA ALA A 107 6.21 7.73 -11.07
C ALA A 107 6.60 6.30 -10.66
N GLY A 108 6.89 5.45 -11.64
CA GLY A 108 7.25 4.05 -11.42
C GLY A 108 6.07 3.09 -11.23
N GLY A 109 4.83 3.58 -11.18
CA GLY A 109 3.62 2.75 -11.26
C GLY A 109 3.00 2.72 -12.65
N ILE A 110 2.00 1.85 -12.85
CA ILE A 110 1.23 1.80 -14.11
C ILE A 110 0.08 2.80 -14.02
N GLY A 111 0.35 4.04 -14.43
CA GLY A 111 -0.66 5.07 -14.71
C GLY A 111 -1.71 5.22 -13.62
N GLY A 112 -1.35 5.76 -12.44
CA GLY A 112 -2.29 5.88 -11.33
C GLY A 112 -1.67 6.47 -10.07
N HIS A 113 -2.39 6.37 -8.94
CA HIS A 113 -1.91 6.77 -7.62
C HIS A 113 -2.30 5.77 -6.54
N LEU A 114 -1.59 5.85 -5.41
CA LEU A 114 -1.88 5.03 -4.23
C LEU A 114 -2.82 5.79 -3.29
N GLU A 115 -3.82 5.07 -2.78
CA GLU A 115 -4.67 5.53 -1.68
C GLU A 115 -4.53 4.61 -0.47
N TYR A 116 -4.86 5.14 0.70
CA TYR A 116 -4.91 4.38 1.93
C TYR A 116 -6.22 4.61 2.68
N LEU A 117 -6.62 3.60 3.45
CA LEU A 117 -7.77 3.63 4.34
C LEU A 117 -7.30 3.23 5.75
N LEU A 118 -7.64 4.04 6.75
CA LEU A 118 -7.37 3.78 8.16
C LEU A 118 -8.69 3.45 8.85
N LEU A 119 -8.70 2.37 9.61
CA LEU A 119 -9.86 1.84 10.32
C LEU A 119 -9.59 1.79 11.83
N ASP A 120 -10.65 1.97 12.61
CA ASP A 120 -10.59 1.80 14.07
C ASP A 120 -10.63 0.32 14.48
N GLU A 121 -11.18 -0.55 13.64
CA GLU A 121 -11.25 -2.01 13.83
C GLU A 121 -10.73 -2.76 12.58
N PRO A 122 -10.19 -3.99 12.74
CA PRO A 122 -9.70 -4.79 11.62
C PRO A 122 -10.78 -5.15 10.58
N ALA A 123 -10.45 -5.09 9.29
CA ALA A 123 -11.31 -5.56 8.21
C ALA A 123 -10.57 -6.48 7.21
N SER A 124 -11.29 -7.34 6.49
CA SER A 124 -10.65 -8.04 5.37
C SER A 124 -10.32 -7.04 4.24
N TYR A 125 -9.36 -7.38 3.37
CA TYR A 125 -9.07 -6.50 2.23
C TYR A 125 -10.27 -6.35 1.29
N ALA A 126 -11.06 -7.41 1.12
CA ALA A 126 -12.25 -7.37 0.29
C ALA A 126 -13.31 -6.42 0.87
N ASP A 127 -13.53 -6.46 2.18
CA ASP A 127 -14.48 -5.55 2.85
C ASP A 127 -13.98 -4.11 2.79
N ALA A 128 -12.69 -3.87 3.08
CA ALA A 128 -12.08 -2.54 3.05
C ALA A 128 -12.21 -1.84 1.68
N LEU A 129 -12.15 -2.60 0.58
CA LEU A 129 -12.34 -2.03 -0.76
C LEU A 129 -13.73 -1.44 -1.00
N GLY A 130 -14.75 -1.95 -0.30
CA GLY A 130 -16.13 -1.44 -0.34
C GLY A 130 -16.42 -0.32 0.65
N MET A 131 -15.46 0.04 1.51
CA MET A 131 -15.62 1.10 2.50
C MET A 131 -15.31 2.48 1.94
N ASP A 132 -15.98 3.49 2.49
CA ASP A 132 -15.66 4.90 2.25
C ASP A 132 -14.42 5.36 3.05
N GLY A 133 -13.95 6.57 2.78
CA GLY A 133 -12.89 7.22 3.57
C GLY A 133 -11.48 7.00 3.06
N TRP A 134 -11.31 6.42 1.88
CA TRP A 134 -10.02 6.33 1.18
C TRP A 134 -9.42 7.71 0.94
N ARG A 135 -8.12 7.84 1.21
CA ARG A 135 -7.37 9.09 1.06
C ARG A 135 -6.20 8.88 0.12
N PRO A 136 -5.94 9.79 -0.81
CA PRO A 136 -4.72 9.74 -1.61
C PRO A 136 -3.48 9.86 -0.71
N LEU A 137 -2.49 9.03 -0.98
CA LEU A 137 -1.21 9.08 -0.30
C LEU A 137 -0.53 10.41 -0.63
N ARG A 138 -0.06 11.11 0.40
CA ARG A 138 0.62 12.40 0.22
C ARG A 138 1.93 12.21 -0.54
N ARG A 139 2.22 13.12 -1.48
CA ARG A 139 3.56 13.31 -2.02
C ARG A 139 4.42 14.03 -1.00
N TRP A 140 5.25 13.27 -0.33
CA TRP A 140 6.32 13.79 0.51
C TRP A 140 7.40 14.37 -0.40
N ARG A 141 7.63 15.69 -0.36
CA ARG A 141 8.80 16.29 -1.01
C ARG A 141 10.06 15.76 -0.31
N GLY A 142 10.98 15.19 -1.09
CA GLY A 142 12.32 14.83 -0.64
C GLY A 142 13.08 16.07 -0.22
#